data_AF-A0A0F2PRK9-F1
#
_entry.id   AF-A0A0F2PRK9-F1
#
_cell.length_a   1.000
_cell.length_b   1.000
_cell.length_c   1.000
_cell.angle_alpha   90.00
_cell.angle_beta   90.00
_cell.angle_gamma   90.00
#
_symmetry.space_group_name_H-M   'P 1'
#
loop_
_entity.id
_entity.type
_entity.pdbx_description
1 polymer ?
#
loop_
_entity_poly.entity_id
_entity_poly.type
_entity_poly.pdbx_seq_one_letter_code
_entity_poly.pdbx_strand_id
1 'polypeptide(L)'
;METKLTPIRFPADLLTELDKYIDDGNRSKFIIDATRKELYRLKQMRAIRNVAGIFNEQDYPEIKTSEDTSNWVRKIREESDARRRDLFGE
;
A
#
# COMPACT_ATOMS: atom_id res chain seq x y z
N MET A 1 3.20 24.39 -7.10
CA MET A 1 2.96 23.99 -5.70
C MET A 1 3.59 25.04 -4.81
N GLU A 2 2.86 25.51 -3.81
CA GLU A 2 3.43 26.40 -2.79
C GLU A 2 4.40 25.57 -1.92
N THR A 3 5.59 26.11 -1.65
CA THR A 3 6.61 25.46 -0.82
C THR A 3 6.95 26.33 0.38
N LYS A 4 7.07 25.73 1.56
CA LYS A 4 7.50 26.41 2.79
C LYS A 4 8.82 25.82 3.29
N LEU A 5 9.74 26.67 3.70
CA LEU A 5 11.02 26.24 4.29
C LEU A 5 10.80 25.77 5.73
N THR A 6 11.26 24.56 6.03
CA THR A 6 11.23 23.96 7.37
C THR A 6 12.65 23.48 7.71
N PRO A 7 13.34 24.11 8.67
CA PRO A 7 14.68 23.67 9.07
C PRO A 7 14.60 22.36 9.86
N ILE A 8 15.34 21.34 9.45
CA ILE A 8 15.41 20.02 10.10
C ILE A 8 16.87 19.74 10.44
N ARG A 9 17.14 19.35 11.70
CA ARG A 9 18.47 18.89 12.11
C ARG A 9 18.66 17.44 11.67
N PHE A 10 19.72 17.18 10.93
CA PHE A 10 20.13 15.84 10.54
C PHE A 10 21.36 15.39 11.33
N PRO A 11 21.43 14.12 11.76
CA PRO A 11 22.66 13.52 12.25
C PRO A 11 23.77 13.62 11.19
N ALA A 12 24.97 14.00 11.62
CA ALA A 12 26.10 14.27 10.71
C ALA A 12 26.60 12.99 10.01
N ASP A 13 26.56 11.86 10.71
CA ASP A 13 26.84 10.52 10.19
C ASP A 13 25.86 10.13 9.08
N LEU A 14 24.56 10.36 9.28
CA LEU A 14 23.54 10.09 8.27
C LEU A 14 23.68 10.98 7.03
N LEU A 15 24.03 12.26 7.20
CA LEU A 15 24.35 13.13 6.06
C LEU A 15 25.57 12.64 5.29
N THR A 16 26.62 12.26 6.02
CA THR A 16 27.85 11.73 5.40
C THR A 16 27.55 10.46 4.61
N GLU A 17 26.67 9.60 5.11
CA GLU A 17 26.22 8.42 4.38
C GLU A 17 25.39 8.77 3.15
N LEU A 18 24.44 9.69 3.29
CA LEU A 18 23.60 10.16 2.18
C LEU A 18 24.46 10.71 1.03
N ASP A 19 25.49 11.49 1.37
CA ASP A 19 26.40 12.13 0.43
C ASP A 19 27.27 11.13 -0.34
N LYS A 20 27.44 9.89 0.15
CA LYS A 20 28.14 8.83 -0.59
C LYS A 20 27.33 8.31 -1.79
N TYR A 21 26.01 8.42 -1.73
CA TYR A 21 25.11 7.81 -2.71
C TYR A 21 24.34 8.83 -3.55
N ILE A 22 24.36 10.12 -3.18
CA ILE A 22 23.55 11.15 -3.80
C ILE A 22 24.42 12.34 -4.19
N ASP A 23 24.41 12.67 -5.47
CA ASP A 23 25.09 13.85 -6.00
C ASP A 23 24.54 15.15 -5.39
N ASP A 24 25.42 16.14 -5.30
CA ASP A 24 25.07 17.47 -4.80
C ASP A 24 23.89 18.07 -5.58
N GLY A 25 22.87 18.53 -4.86
CA GLY A 25 21.63 19.06 -5.40
C GLY A 25 20.44 18.08 -5.42
N ASN A 26 20.66 16.77 -5.32
CA ASN A 26 19.58 15.78 -5.29
C ASN A 26 19.12 15.40 -3.87
N ARG A 27 19.78 15.89 -2.82
CA ARG A 27 19.47 15.60 -1.41
C ARG A 27 18.04 15.95 -1.05
N SER A 28 17.59 17.16 -1.39
CA SER A 28 16.22 17.61 -1.09
C SER A 28 15.18 16.74 -1.77
N LYS A 29 15.40 16.39 -3.04
CA LYS A 29 14.50 15.49 -3.78
C LYS A 29 14.41 14.13 -3.11
N PHE A 30 15.55 13.53 -2.78
CA PHE A 30 15.59 12.24 -2.09
C PHE A 30 14.85 12.26 -0.75
N ILE A 31 15.11 13.27 0.09
CA ILE A 31 14.45 13.41 1.40
C ILE A 31 12.93 13.59 1.22
N ILE A 32 12.50 14.39 0.25
CA ILE A 32 11.07 14.59 -0.04
C ILE A 32 10.41 13.27 -0.47
N ASP A 33 11.05 12.52 -1.38
CA ASP A 33 10.49 11.27 -1.88
C ASP A 33 10.49 10.18 -0.80
N ALA A 34 11.53 10.09 0.02
CA ALA A 34 11.57 9.21 1.20
C ALA A 34 10.46 9.58 2.20
N THR A 35 10.24 10.87 2.45
CA THR A 35 9.18 11.36 3.34
C THR A 35 7.80 11.00 2.80
N ARG A 36 7.57 11.17 1.49
CA ARG A 36 6.31 10.76 0.83
C ARG A 36 6.06 9.27 0.98
N LYS A 37 7.08 8.44 0.72
CA LYS A 37 6.99 6.99 0.84
C LYS A 37 6.61 6.57 2.26
N GLU A 38 7.27 7.14 3.26
CA GLU A 38 7.00 6.79 4.67
C GLU A 38 5.63 7.29 5.14
N LEU A 39 5.24 8.50 4.75
CA LEU A 39 3.89 9.01 5.03
C LEU A 39 2.81 8.12 4.41
N TYR A 40 3.02 7.63 3.19
CA TYR A 40 2.10 6.72 2.54
C TYR A 40 1.98 5.40 3.32
N ARG A 41 3.11 4.81 3.71
CA ARG A 41 3.15 3.60 4.56
C ARG A 41 2.38 3.81 5.87
N LEU A 42 2.60 4.94 6.56
CA LEU A 42 1.90 5.26 7.81
C LEU A 42 0.40 5.43 7.61
N LYS A 43 -0.03 6.07 6.51
CA LYS A 43 -1.46 6.21 6.17
C LYS A 43 -2.10 4.84 5.93
N GLN A 44 -1.45 3.96 5.17
CA GLN A 44 -1.94 2.61 4.93
C GLN A 44 -2.04 1.80 6.22
N MET A 45 -1.00 1.84 7.08
CA MET A 45 -1.02 1.16 8.38
C MET A 45 -2.18 1.64 9.26
N ARG A 46 -2.43 2.95 9.31
CA ARG A 46 -3.57 3.50 10.06
C ARG A 46 -4.91 3.08 9.45
N ALA A 47 -5.04 3.13 8.12
CA ALA A 47 -6.25 2.69 7.44
C ALA A 47 -6.57 1.22 7.78
N ILE A 48 -5.60 0.32 7.65
CA ILE A 48 -5.74 -1.11 7.98
C ILE A 48 -6.19 -1.30 9.44
N ARG A 49 -5.58 -0.57 10.38
CA ARG A 49 -5.97 -0.63 11.80
C ARG A 49 -7.39 -0.13 12.03
N ASN A 50 -7.79 0.95 11.35
CA ASN A 50 -9.12 1.55 11.52
C ASN A 50 -10.23 0.67 10.93
N VAL A 51 -9.93 -0.10 9.88
CA VAL A 51 -10.90 -1.03 9.26
C VAL A 51 -10.76 -2.46 9.80
N ALA A 52 -9.93 -2.68 10.82
CA ALA A 52 -9.79 -3.99 11.42
C ALA A 52 -11.14 -4.46 11.98
N GLY A 53 -11.57 -5.66 11.59
CA GLY A 53 -12.88 -6.21 11.97
C GLY A 53 -14.05 -5.76 11.07
N ILE A 54 -13.81 -5.01 9.99
CA ILE A 54 -14.85 -4.69 9.00
C ILE A 54 -15.44 -5.95 8.35
N PHE A 55 -14.60 -6.97 8.18
CA PHE A 55 -14.96 -8.28 7.68
C PHE A 55 -15.44 -9.15 8.85
N ASN A 56 -16.71 -9.00 9.21
CA ASN A 56 -17.37 -9.81 10.24
C ASN A 56 -18.27 -10.87 9.60
N GLU A 57 -18.56 -11.95 10.33
CA GLU A 57 -19.35 -13.09 9.82
C GLU A 57 -20.82 -12.73 9.53
N GLN A 58 -21.36 -11.69 10.16
CA GLN A 58 -22.75 -11.27 9.99
C GLN A 58 -22.94 -10.58 8.63
N ASP A 59 -22.02 -9.69 8.27
CA ASP A 59 -22.05 -8.93 7.03
C ASP A 59 -21.41 -9.69 5.86
N TYR A 60 -20.47 -10.60 6.15
CA TYR A 60 -19.72 -11.41 5.18
C TYR A 60 -19.74 -12.90 5.58
N PRO A 61 -20.87 -13.60 5.39
CA PRO A 61 -20.96 -15.03 5.73
C PRO A 61 -19.99 -15.90 4.92
N GLU A 62 -19.57 -15.47 3.74
CA GLU A 62 -18.64 -16.18 2.86
C GLU A 62 -17.22 -16.32 3.42
N ILE A 63 -16.84 -15.54 4.44
CA ILE A 63 -15.52 -15.62 5.08
C ILE A 63 -15.57 -16.25 6.48
N LYS A 64 -16.73 -16.77 6.89
CA LYS A 64 -16.97 -17.32 8.21
C LYS A 64 -16.05 -18.49 8.54
N THR A 65 -15.91 -19.43 7.60
CA THR A 65 -15.00 -20.56 7.72
C THR A 65 -14.03 -20.63 6.56
N SER A 66 -12.97 -21.41 6.72
CA SER A 66 -12.03 -21.72 5.64
C SER A 66 -12.73 -22.37 4.44
N GLU A 67 -13.74 -23.21 4.70
CA GLU A 67 -14.53 -23.86 3.65
C GLU A 67 -15.43 -22.86 2.91
N ASP A 68 -16.13 -21.99 3.64
CA ASP A 68 -16.95 -20.93 3.03
C ASP A 68 -16.09 -20.03 2.13
N THR A 69 -14.91 -19.66 2.63
CA THR A 69 -13.95 -18.83 1.88
C THR A 69 -13.49 -19.54 0.61
N SER A 70 -13.16 -20.83 0.71
CA SER A 70 -12.75 -21.64 -0.44
C SER A 70 -13.85 -21.75 -1.49
N ASN A 71 -15.10 -22.01 -1.04
CA ASN A 71 -16.27 -22.10 -1.90
C ASN A 71 -16.56 -20.76 -2.61
N TRP A 72 -16.46 -19.66 -1.89
CA TRP A 72 -16.63 -18.31 -2.43
C TRP A 72 -15.57 -17.96 -3.47
N VAL A 73 -14.29 -18.22 -3.17
CA VAL A 73 -13.18 -18.00 -4.12
C VAL A 73 -13.35 -18.87 -5.38
N ARG A 74 -13.76 -20.13 -5.23
CA ARG A 74 -14.05 -21.01 -6.38
C ARG A 74 -15.13 -20.41 -7.27
N LYS A 75 -16.26 -19.98 -6.68
CA LYS A 75 -17.36 -19.36 -7.41
C LYS A 75 -16.92 -18.11 -8.18
N ILE A 76 -16.15 -17.21 -7.55
CA ILE A 76 -15.62 -16.01 -8.22
C ILE A 76 -14.74 -16.35 -9.43
N ARG A 77 -13.93 -17.41 -9.32
CA ARG A 77 -13.07 -17.87 -10.43
C ARG A 77 -13.91 -18.44 -11.58
N GLU A 78 -14.89 -19.29 -11.26
CA GLU A 78 -15.79 -19.86 -12.26
C GLU A 78 -16.58 -18.78 -13.02
N GLU A 79 -17.09 -17.76 -12.31
CA GLU A 79 -17.76 -16.60 -12.91
C GLU A 79 -16.81 -15.77 -13.80
N SER A 80 -15.56 -15.61 -13.36
CA SER A 80 -14.55 -14.88 -14.13
C SER A 80 -14.14 -15.64 -15.40
N ASP A 81 -14.00 -16.96 -15.31
CA ASP A 81 -13.73 -17.81 -16.46
C ASP A 81 -14.91 -17.87 -17.43
N ALA A 82 -16.14 -17.90 -16.93
CA ALA A 82 -17.33 -17.83 -17.76
C ALA A 82 -17.38 -16.52 -18.56
N ARG A 83 -17.15 -15.37 -17.89
CA ARG A 83 -17.06 -14.06 -18.56
C ARG A 83 -15.92 -14.00 -19.57
N ARG A 84 -14.76 -14.57 -19.23
CA ARG A 84 -13.62 -14.63 -20.15
C ARG A 84 -13.96 -15.42 -21.41
N ARG A 85 -14.60 -16.58 -21.28
CA ARG A 85 -15.05 -17.40 -22.42
C ARG A 85 -16.05 -16.65 -23.30
N ASP A 86 -17.01 -15.96 -22.69
CA ASP A 86 -18.01 -15.16 -23.41
C ASP A 86 -17.38 -14.02 -24.22
N LEU A 87 -16.41 -13.31 -23.63
CA LEU A 87 -15.77 -12.16 -24.27
C LEU A 87 -14.73 -12.53 -25.33
N PHE A 88 -14.01 -13.63 -25.15
CA PHE A 88 -12.82 -13.94 -25.94
C PHE A 88 -12.90 -15.24 -26.76
N GLY A 89 -13.98 -16.01 -26.64
CA GLY A 89 -14.27 -17.13 -27.54
C GLY A 89 -13.14 -18.13 -27.72
N GLU A 90 -12.74 -18.80 -26.63
CA GLU A 90 -12.11 -20.13 -26.66
C GLU A 90 -12.92 -21.11 -25.80
#